data_AF-A0A834LJC7-F1
#
_entry.id   AF-A0A834LJC7-F1
#
_cell.length_a   1.000
_cell.length_b   1.000
_cell.length_c   1.000
_cell.angle_alpha   90.00
_cell.angle_beta   90.00
_cell.angle_gamma   90.00
#
_symmetry.space_group_name_H-M   'P 1'
#
loop_
_entity.id
_entity.type
_entity.pdbx_description
1 polymer ?
#
loop_
_entity_poly.entity_id
_entity_poly.type
_entity_poly.pdbx_seq_one_letter_code
_entity_poly.pdbx_strand_id
1 'polypeptide(L)'
;MRHADNTRPKFKESLIHFRSYARLVCTVKDFNDAGPLVKPIREKKALHDQALELLRDLCNKAIESDFANADRIFRVPLEQATSVGIPEIVEEILGQYPCGVSFENQKKQSIFQQAIVFRQEKVFNLIQQLEESREMVLSKWDSSGNNALHLAGYVADPQLVYLKADAAFQMQREMQWFKEVERLVVSKNKDQRNKQGKTPAQVFSDTHKELVKEGEQWMKATAESCTIIASLIATVVFAAAIQVPGGSDDNGRPIFNQQTAFKIFSISNMLALFSSIASLLMFLSIFTSSYAEEEFLFALPNRLITGLISLFASILFTIAAFGATFYLMFGENKGWIIIPVVVLGCLPVIMLVVWQSPFLVKLIKSTYGRSIFVKRSDRMLL
;
A
#
# COMPACT_ATOMS: atom_id res chain seq x y z
N MET A 1 -18.92 4.01 27.13
CA MET A 1 -19.64 3.00 26.32
C MET A 1 -18.68 2.46 25.29
N ARG A 2 -18.43 1.14 25.32
CA ARG A 2 -17.54 0.42 24.38
C ARG A 2 -18.29 0.24 23.06
N HIS A 3 -17.71 0.67 21.94
CA HIS A 3 -18.01 0.11 20.63
C HIS A 3 -16.74 -0.51 20.07
N ALA A 4 -16.80 -1.82 19.84
CA ALA A 4 -15.70 -2.67 19.45
C ALA A 4 -15.32 -2.46 17.97
N ASP A 5 -14.02 -2.30 17.73
CA ASP A 5 -13.33 -2.49 16.45
C ASP A 5 -13.43 -3.99 16.06
N ASN A 6 -14.50 -4.38 15.36
CA ASN A 6 -14.78 -5.77 14.98
C ASN A 6 -14.70 -6.01 13.45
N THR A 7 -13.95 -5.19 12.72
CA THR A 7 -13.76 -5.35 11.26
C THR A 7 -12.45 -6.08 10.89
N ARG A 8 -11.54 -6.29 11.85
CA ARG A 8 -10.27 -7.04 11.62
C ARG A 8 -10.39 -8.55 11.36
N PRO A 9 -11.38 -9.32 11.86
CA PRO A 9 -11.33 -10.78 11.69
C PRO A 9 -11.77 -11.26 10.30
N LYS A 10 -12.71 -10.57 9.64
CA LYS A 10 -13.41 -11.10 8.45
C LYS A 10 -12.63 -11.01 7.13
N PHE A 11 -11.56 -10.22 7.06
CA PHE A 11 -10.77 -10.07 5.82
C PHE A 11 -9.49 -10.93 5.79
N LYS A 12 -9.10 -11.54 6.94
CA LYS A 12 -7.96 -12.47 6.99
C LYS A 12 -8.21 -13.72 6.14
N GLU A 13 -9.46 -14.16 6.01
CA GLU A 13 -9.85 -15.30 5.17
C GLU A 13 -9.73 -14.99 3.67
N SER A 14 -10.10 -13.79 3.23
CA SER A 14 -9.93 -13.33 1.85
C SER A 14 -8.45 -13.24 1.43
N LEU A 15 -7.55 -13.00 2.38
CA LEU A 15 -6.10 -12.93 2.15
C LEU A 15 -5.46 -14.32 1.90
N ILE A 16 -6.09 -15.40 2.37
CA ILE A 16 -5.59 -16.78 2.20
C ILE A 16 -5.72 -17.21 0.75
N HIS A 17 -6.83 -16.87 0.09
CA HIS A 17 -7.04 -17.14 -1.34
C HIS A 17 -6.10 -16.31 -2.23
N PHE A 18 -5.81 -15.06 -1.86
CA PHE A 18 -4.86 -14.21 -2.58
C PHE A 18 -3.39 -14.69 -2.45
N ARG A 19 -3.00 -15.21 -1.29
CA ARG A 19 -1.68 -15.85 -1.10
C ARG A 19 -1.47 -17.10 -1.95
N SER A 20 -2.55 -17.75 -2.37
CA SER A 20 -2.50 -18.86 -3.32
C SER A 20 -2.24 -18.34 -4.74
N TYR A 21 -2.91 -17.25 -5.14
CA TYR A 21 -2.73 -16.60 -6.45
C TYR A 21 -1.32 -15.98 -6.60
N ALA A 22 -0.80 -15.34 -5.55
CA ALA A 22 0.57 -14.80 -5.53
C ALA A 22 1.66 -15.89 -5.49
N ARG A 23 1.38 -17.07 -4.91
CA ARG A 23 2.29 -18.21 -4.96
C ARG A 23 2.36 -18.84 -6.35
N LEU A 24 1.27 -18.78 -7.12
CA LEU A 24 1.25 -19.26 -8.50
C LEU A 24 2.12 -18.41 -9.43
N VAL A 25 2.30 -17.12 -9.11
CA VAL A 25 3.16 -16.19 -9.87
C VAL A 25 4.62 -16.21 -9.40
N CYS A 26 4.91 -16.70 -8.19
CA CYS A 26 6.25 -16.65 -7.59
C CYS A 26 6.91 -18.02 -7.37
N THR A 27 6.61 -19.04 -8.17
CA THR A 27 7.43 -20.27 -8.19
C THR A 27 8.72 -20.05 -8.99
N VAL A 28 9.58 -19.17 -8.48
CA VAL A 28 11.01 -19.21 -8.77
C VAL A 28 11.57 -20.37 -7.96
N LYS A 29 11.66 -21.52 -8.63
CA LYS A 29 12.34 -22.73 -8.15
C LYS A 29 13.82 -22.44 -7.90
N ASP A 30 14.28 -22.95 -6.76
CA ASP A 30 15.64 -23.41 -6.48
C ASP A 30 16.78 -22.36 -6.48
N PHE A 31 17.03 -21.79 -5.30
CA PHE A 31 18.06 -20.78 -5.02
C PHE A 31 19.50 -21.31 -4.93
N ASN A 32 19.77 -22.58 -5.26
CA ASN A 32 21.13 -23.15 -5.17
C ASN A 32 21.94 -23.10 -6.48
N ASP A 33 21.32 -22.77 -7.62
CA ASP A 33 22.01 -22.71 -8.93
C ASP A 33 22.18 -21.28 -9.50
N ALA A 34 22.01 -20.23 -8.69
CA ALA A 34 22.09 -18.83 -9.11
C ALA A 34 23.51 -18.21 -9.03
N GLY A 35 24.56 -19.00 -9.24
CA GLY A 35 25.98 -18.63 -9.03
C GLY A 35 26.43 -17.31 -9.68
N PRO A 36 26.13 -17.01 -10.96
CA PRO A 36 26.60 -15.79 -11.63
C PRO A 36 25.84 -14.52 -11.22
N LEU A 37 24.53 -14.61 -10.96
CA LEU A 37 23.66 -13.47 -10.65
C LEU A 37 23.77 -13.01 -9.19
N VAL A 38 24.17 -13.91 -8.28
CA VAL A 38 24.27 -13.63 -6.84
C VAL A 38 25.67 -13.13 -6.46
N LYS A 39 26.70 -13.41 -7.27
CA LYS A 39 28.09 -12.99 -7.00
C LYS A 39 28.23 -11.46 -6.79
N PRO A 40 27.68 -10.58 -7.65
CA PRO A 40 27.76 -9.13 -7.44
C PRO A 40 27.02 -8.66 -6.18
N ILE A 41 25.95 -9.35 -5.80
CA ILE A 41 25.18 -9.05 -4.58
C ILE A 41 26.00 -9.43 -3.35
N ARG A 42 26.69 -10.58 -3.38
CA ARG A 42 27.55 -11.05 -2.30
C ARG A 42 28.76 -10.13 -2.09
N GLU A 43 29.39 -9.69 -3.18
CA GLU A 43 30.52 -8.75 -3.13
C GLU A 43 30.10 -7.39 -2.57
N LYS A 44 28.95 -6.83 -3.01
CA LYS A 44 28.42 -5.60 -2.44
C LYS A 44 28.07 -5.73 -0.96
N LYS A 45 27.54 -6.88 -0.54
CA LYS A 45 27.26 -7.14 0.88
C LYS A 45 28.55 -7.22 1.70
N ALA A 46 29.57 -7.93 1.21
CA ALA A 46 30.86 -8.00 1.88
C ALA A 46 31.54 -6.61 2.00
N LEU A 47 31.47 -5.78 0.95
CA LEU A 47 31.95 -4.40 0.99
C LEU A 47 31.19 -3.56 2.02
N HIS A 48 29.86 -3.74 2.11
CA HIS A 48 29.03 -3.07 3.10
C HIS A 48 29.40 -3.49 4.54
N ASP A 49 29.59 -4.79 4.77
CA ASP A 49 29.99 -5.32 6.08
C ASP A 49 31.38 -4.77 6.50
N GLN A 50 32.34 -4.72 5.57
CA GLN A 50 33.66 -4.09 5.80
C GLN A 50 33.55 -2.60 6.10
N ALA A 51 32.67 -1.87 5.40
CA ALA A 51 32.46 -0.45 5.64
C ALA A 51 31.87 -0.18 7.04
N LEU A 52 30.99 -1.06 7.53
CA LEU A 52 30.44 -0.97 8.89
C LEU A 52 31.49 -1.29 9.95
N GLU A 53 32.37 -2.26 9.72
CA GLU A 53 33.49 -2.58 10.62
C GLU A 53 34.47 -1.40 10.73
N LEU A 54 34.83 -0.79 9.59
CA LEU A 54 35.63 0.43 9.57
C LEU A 54 34.95 1.59 10.29
N LEU A 55 33.64 1.76 10.11
CA LEU A 55 32.87 2.78 10.82
C LEU A 55 32.94 2.58 12.33
N ARG A 56 32.77 1.34 12.80
CA ARG A 56 32.87 0.98 14.22
C ARG A 56 34.23 1.33 14.80
N ASP A 57 35.31 0.97 14.11
CA ASP A 57 36.67 1.27 14.56
C ASP A 57 36.94 2.78 14.61
N LEU A 58 36.44 3.53 13.62
CA LEU A 58 36.53 4.99 13.61
C LEU A 58 35.74 5.61 14.76
N CYS A 59 34.54 5.09 15.07
CA CYS A 59 33.74 5.55 16.20
C CYS A 59 34.47 5.32 17.51
N ASN A 60 35.02 4.12 17.74
CA ASN A 60 35.78 3.79 18.95
C ASN A 60 36.99 4.72 19.11
N LYS A 61 37.79 4.88 18.05
CA LYS A 61 38.97 5.77 18.08
C LYS A 61 38.59 7.23 18.33
N ALA A 62 37.49 7.71 17.76
CA ALA A 62 37.03 9.08 17.98
C ALA A 62 36.62 9.33 19.43
N ILE A 63 35.94 8.37 20.07
CA ILE A 63 35.53 8.43 21.47
C ILE A 63 36.76 8.37 22.40
N GLU A 64 37.69 7.46 22.13
CA GLU A 64 38.92 7.28 22.93
C GLU A 64 39.88 8.48 22.84
N SER A 65 39.99 9.09 21.66
CA SER A 65 40.99 10.13 21.42
C SER A 65 40.54 11.52 21.86
N ASP A 66 39.25 11.84 21.73
CA ASP A 66 38.75 13.19 21.96
C ASP A 66 37.24 13.22 22.25
N PHE A 67 36.84 12.71 23.41
CA PHE A 67 35.45 12.73 23.87
C PHE A 67 34.85 14.15 23.87
N ALA A 68 35.66 15.18 24.14
CA ALA A 68 35.21 16.57 24.16
C ALA A 68 34.82 17.10 22.76
N ASN A 69 35.46 16.59 21.70
CA ASN A 69 35.09 16.91 20.31
C ASN A 69 34.25 15.82 19.62
N ALA A 70 33.92 14.72 20.28
CA ALA A 70 33.06 13.66 19.74
C ALA A 70 31.73 14.20 19.20
N ASP A 71 31.14 15.21 19.88
CA ASP A 71 29.95 15.93 19.41
C ASP A 71 30.12 16.55 18.01
N ARG A 72 31.29 17.12 17.72
CA ARG A 72 31.57 17.71 16.39
C ARG A 72 31.81 16.65 15.34
N ILE A 73 32.42 15.53 15.73
CA ILE A 73 32.76 14.42 14.83
C ILE A 73 31.49 13.69 14.39
N PHE A 74 30.58 13.37 15.32
CA PHE A 74 29.41 12.54 15.04
C PHE A 74 28.20 13.32 14.52
N ARG A 75 28.09 14.63 14.78
CA ARG A 75 26.91 15.41 14.38
C ARG A 75 26.63 15.37 12.88
N VAL A 76 27.60 15.75 12.06
CA VAL A 76 27.40 15.86 10.60
C VAL A 76 27.10 14.48 9.97
N PRO A 77 27.87 13.41 10.25
CA PRO A 77 27.56 12.08 9.73
C PRO A 77 26.18 11.57 10.15
N LEU A 78 25.77 11.81 11.40
CA LEU A 78 24.49 11.34 11.92
C LEU A 78 23.30 12.08 11.29
N GLU A 79 23.39 13.41 11.14
CA GLU A 79 22.38 14.20 10.43
C GLU A 79 22.24 13.76 8.97
N GLN A 80 23.36 13.51 8.28
CA GLN A 80 23.35 13.07 6.88
C GLN A 80 22.82 11.65 6.71
N ALA A 81 23.25 10.71 7.56
CA ALA A 81 22.72 9.35 7.54
C ALA A 81 21.22 9.33 7.81
N THR A 82 20.75 10.20 8.70
CA THR A 82 19.32 10.36 9.02
C THR A 82 18.56 10.97 7.86
N SER A 83 19.06 12.03 7.22
CA SER A 83 18.36 12.69 6.10
C SER A 83 18.25 11.78 4.87
N VAL A 84 19.29 10.98 4.59
CA VAL A 84 19.34 10.02 3.49
C VAL A 84 18.55 8.74 3.80
N GLY A 85 18.45 8.36 5.08
CA GLY A 85 17.73 7.16 5.50
C GLY A 85 18.57 5.89 5.57
N ILE A 86 19.83 5.99 6.06
CA ILE A 86 20.76 4.88 6.24
C ILE A 86 20.73 4.42 7.70
N PRO A 87 19.83 3.49 8.09
CA PRO A 87 19.68 3.09 9.49
C PRO A 87 20.92 2.41 10.07
N GLU A 88 21.73 1.73 9.26
CA GLU A 88 22.90 0.99 9.71
C GLU A 88 23.98 1.93 10.29
N ILE A 89 24.19 3.08 9.64
CA ILE A 89 25.12 4.12 10.15
C ILE A 89 24.55 4.78 11.41
N VAL A 90 23.24 5.05 11.42
CA VAL A 90 22.56 5.63 12.58
C VAL A 90 22.64 4.68 13.79
N GLU A 91 22.41 3.39 13.59
CA GLU A 91 22.48 2.35 14.64
C GLU A 91 23.89 2.24 15.21
N GLU A 92 24.92 2.22 14.35
CA GLU A 92 26.31 2.09 14.80
C GLU A 92 26.79 3.33 15.56
N ILE A 93 26.49 4.55 15.06
CA ILE A 93 26.87 5.79 15.76
C ILE A 93 26.12 5.92 17.09
N LEU A 94 24.81 5.69 17.12
CA LEU A 94 24.02 5.83 18.34
C LEU A 94 24.30 4.72 19.37
N GLY A 95 24.69 3.53 18.92
CA GLY A 95 25.12 2.45 19.83
C GLY A 95 26.41 2.78 20.59
N GLN A 96 27.31 3.55 19.98
CA GLN A 96 28.58 3.97 20.60
C GLN A 96 28.49 5.35 21.27
N TYR A 97 27.63 6.23 20.76
CA TYR A 97 27.44 7.58 21.26
C TYR A 97 25.94 7.92 21.41
N PRO A 98 25.24 7.36 22.42
CA PRO A 98 23.79 7.53 22.60
C PRO A 98 23.33 8.99 22.72
N CYS A 99 24.21 9.85 23.28
CA CYS A 99 23.99 11.29 23.42
C CYS A 99 23.64 11.98 22.07
N GLY A 100 24.11 11.41 20.96
CA GLY A 100 23.91 11.93 19.61
C GLY A 100 22.44 12.02 19.18
N VAL A 101 21.53 11.26 19.80
CA VAL A 101 20.08 11.38 19.55
C VAL A 101 19.58 12.82 19.77
N SER A 102 20.20 13.53 20.71
CA SER A 102 19.83 14.90 21.09
C SER A 102 20.41 15.98 20.18
N PHE A 103 21.25 15.63 19.19
CA PHE A 103 21.82 16.60 18.27
C PHE A 103 20.73 17.33 17.49
N GLU A 104 20.98 18.62 17.29
CA GLU A 104 20.05 19.55 16.67
C GLU A 104 20.68 20.16 15.43
N ASN A 105 19.92 20.17 14.35
CA ASN A 105 20.30 20.90 13.15
C ASN A 105 20.13 22.42 13.34
N GLN A 106 20.40 23.19 12.29
CA GLN A 106 20.23 24.65 12.28
C GLN A 106 18.80 25.13 12.61
N LYS A 107 17.79 24.29 12.37
CA LYS A 107 16.37 24.55 12.69
C LYS A 107 15.99 24.10 14.12
N LYS A 108 16.97 23.72 14.95
CA LYS A 108 16.75 23.11 16.27
C LYS A 108 15.94 21.81 16.25
N GLN A 109 16.01 21.06 15.14
CA GLN A 109 15.33 19.79 15.01
C GLN A 109 16.26 18.66 15.44
N SER A 110 15.78 17.82 16.36
CA SER A 110 16.50 16.62 16.78
C SER A 110 16.70 15.62 15.64
N ILE A 111 17.61 14.66 15.80
CA ILE A 111 17.77 13.55 14.86
C ILE A 111 16.45 12.81 14.59
N PHE A 112 15.64 12.57 15.63
CA PHE A 112 14.34 11.95 15.46
C PHE A 112 13.35 12.82 14.67
N GLN A 113 13.33 14.13 14.93
CA GLN A 113 12.50 15.07 14.18
C GLN A 113 12.93 15.18 12.71
N GLN A 114 14.23 15.09 12.43
CA GLN A 114 14.73 15.01 11.07
C GLN A 114 14.23 13.74 10.36
N ALA A 115 14.26 12.58 11.02
CA ALA A 115 13.66 11.35 10.47
C ALA A 115 12.16 11.51 10.15
N ILE A 116 11.43 12.29 10.97
CA ILE A 116 10.02 12.66 10.71
C ILE A 116 9.89 13.51 9.44
N VAL A 117 10.68 14.59 9.35
CA VAL A 117 10.64 15.53 8.21
C VAL A 117 10.98 14.83 6.90
N PHE A 118 12.00 13.97 6.89
CA PHE A 118 12.47 13.28 5.69
C PHE A 118 11.71 11.97 5.36
N ARG A 119 10.68 11.60 6.13
CA ARG A 119 9.90 10.35 5.95
C ARG A 119 10.75 9.07 6.02
N GLN A 120 11.76 9.05 6.89
CA GLN A 120 12.73 7.96 6.95
C GLN A 120 12.28 6.84 7.87
N GLU A 121 11.39 5.99 7.35
CA GLU A 121 10.69 4.92 8.08
C GLU A 121 11.63 4.02 8.92
N LYS A 122 12.75 3.58 8.32
CA LYS A 122 13.69 2.67 8.98
C LYS A 122 14.42 3.34 10.14
N VAL A 123 14.87 4.58 9.94
CA VAL A 123 15.56 5.36 10.96
C VAL A 123 14.61 5.74 12.09
N PHE A 124 13.36 6.10 11.76
CA PHE A 124 12.31 6.34 12.74
C PHE A 124 12.05 5.11 13.62
N ASN A 125 11.91 3.92 13.02
CA ASN A 125 11.70 2.66 13.74
C ASN A 125 12.89 2.27 14.63
N LEU A 126 14.11 2.58 14.19
CA LEU A 126 15.33 2.35 14.96
C LEU A 126 15.34 3.24 16.21
N ILE A 127 15.15 4.55 16.03
CA ILE A 127 15.18 5.51 17.15
C ILE A 127 14.01 5.29 18.11
N GLN A 128 12.85 4.85 17.63
CA GLN A 128 11.70 4.53 18.47
C GLN A 128 12.01 3.40 19.49
N GLN A 129 12.97 2.52 19.19
CA GLN A 129 13.38 1.43 20.08
C GLN A 129 14.34 1.89 21.19
N LEU A 130 14.95 3.07 21.05
CA LEU A 130 15.80 3.70 22.07
C LEU A 130 14.90 4.37 23.13
N GLU A 131 14.38 3.56 24.05
CA GLU A 131 13.26 3.88 24.94
C GLU A 131 13.56 5.08 25.87
N GLU A 132 14.79 5.23 26.36
CA GLU A 132 15.17 6.26 27.34
C GLU A 132 15.18 7.70 26.77
N SER A 133 15.36 7.86 25.45
CA SER A 133 15.45 9.19 24.81
C SER A 133 14.13 9.65 24.18
N ARG A 134 13.11 8.78 24.13
CA ARG A 134 11.90 9.01 23.32
C ARG A 134 11.06 10.19 23.79
N GLU A 135 10.78 10.28 25.09
CA GLU A 135 9.94 11.36 25.64
C GLU A 135 10.64 12.72 25.59
N MET A 136 11.95 12.74 25.85
CA MET A 136 12.78 13.93 25.75
C MET A 136 12.76 14.49 24.31
N VAL A 137 12.89 13.62 23.31
CA VAL A 137 13.01 14.06 21.93
C VAL A 137 11.66 14.45 21.33
N LEU A 138 10.57 13.78 21.72
CA LEU A 138 9.20 14.12 21.31
C LEU A 138 8.67 15.41 21.94
N SER A 139 9.24 15.83 23.08
CA SER A 139 8.89 17.07 23.76
C SER A 139 9.66 18.30 23.25
N LYS A 140 10.68 18.13 22.40
CA LYS A 140 11.44 19.23 21.77
C LYS A 140 10.64 19.95 20.68
N TRP A 141 10.90 21.24 20.54
CA TRP A 141 10.24 22.11 19.57
C TRP A 141 11.31 22.74 18.66
N ASP A 142 11.01 22.84 17.37
CA ASP A 142 11.92 23.46 16.41
C ASP A 142 11.98 25.01 16.58
N SER A 143 12.82 25.67 15.80
CA SER A 143 12.95 27.13 15.79
C SER A 143 11.65 27.88 15.48
N SER A 144 10.69 27.22 14.85
CA SER A 144 9.36 27.74 14.48
C SER A 144 8.27 27.38 15.49
N GLY A 145 8.61 26.73 16.60
CA GLY A 145 7.67 26.25 17.60
C GLY A 145 6.85 25.04 17.14
N ASN A 146 7.32 24.32 16.13
CA ASN A 146 6.70 23.07 15.67
C ASN A 146 7.15 21.93 16.58
N ASN A 147 6.19 21.16 17.08
CA ASN A 147 6.46 19.85 17.68
C ASN A 147 6.55 18.77 16.58
N ALA A 148 6.86 17.53 16.98
CA ALA A 148 6.98 16.40 16.07
C ALA A 148 5.76 16.19 15.15
N LEU A 149 4.54 16.44 15.66
CA LEU A 149 3.31 16.26 14.86
C LEU A 149 3.13 17.37 13.82
N HIS A 150 3.51 18.62 14.13
CA HIS A 150 3.56 19.68 13.11
C HIS A 150 4.54 19.34 11.99
N LEU A 151 5.71 18.77 12.33
CA LEU A 151 6.71 18.36 11.34
C LEU A 151 6.22 17.22 10.44
N ALA A 152 5.47 16.26 10.99
CA ALA A 152 4.75 15.26 10.21
C ALA A 152 3.61 15.87 9.36
N GLY A 153 3.11 17.05 9.77
CA GLY A 153 2.07 17.80 9.08
C GLY A 153 2.49 18.40 7.75
N TYR A 154 3.78 18.71 7.53
CA TYR A 154 4.24 19.28 6.27
C TYR A 154 4.42 18.19 5.21
N VAL A 155 3.96 18.42 3.97
CA VAL A 155 4.29 17.52 2.83
C VAL A 155 5.80 17.36 2.72
N ALA A 156 6.27 16.12 2.52
CA ALA A 156 7.66 15.85 2.20
C ALA A 156 8.09 16.60 0.91
N ASP A 157 9.38 16.93 0.79
CA ASP A 157 9.91 17.73 -0.32
C ASP A 157 9.44 17.20 -1.69
N PRO A 158 8.75 18.02 -2.51
CA PRO A 158 8.24 17.63 -3.83
C PRO A 158 9.30 17.08 -4.79
N GLN A 159 10.58 17.41 -4.61
CA GLN A 159 11.67 16.87 -5.43
C GLN A 159 11.88 15.36 -5.25
N LEU A 160 11.37 14.77 -4.16
CA LEU A 160 11.40 13.32 -3.94
C LEU A 160 10.21 12.57 -4.52
N VAL A 161 9.12 13.24 -4.93
CA VAL A 161 7.87 12.56 -5.26
C VAL A 161 7.10 13.26 -6.38
N TYR A 162 7.20 12.77 -7.62
CA TYR A 162 6.19 13.05 -8.64
C TYR A 162 6.00 11.90 -9.63
N LEU A 163 4.88 11.20 -9.48
CA LEU A 163 4.11 10.67 -10.60
C LEU A 163 2.63 10.90 -10.27
N LYS A 164 1.87 11.55 -11.17
CA LYS A 164 0.44 11.89 -10.98
C LYS A 164 -0.45 10.67 -10.68
N ALA A 165 -0.01 9.46 -11.05
CA ALA A 165 -0.69 8.20 -10.72
C ALA A 165 -0.48 7.74 -9.27
N ASP A 166 0.43 8.38 -8.54
CA ASP A 166 0.76 8.07 -7.14
C ASP A 166 0.17 9.09 -6.15
N ALA A 167 -0.54 10.14 -6.58
CA ALA A 167 -1.06 11.18 -5.67
C ALA A 167 -1.99 10.62 -4.58
N ALA A 168 -2.94 9.74 -4.94
CA ALA A 168 -3.82 9.08 -3.97
C ALA A 168 -3.06 8.15 -3.01
N PHE A 169 -2.04 7.46 -3.51
CA PHE A 169 -1.17 6.59 -2.69
C PHE A 169 -0.26 7.39 -1.76
N GLN A 170 0.26 8.52 -2.25
CA GLN A 170 1.06 9.45 -1.47
C GLN A 170 0.19 10.07 -0.38
N MET A 171 -1.02 10.52 -0.68
CA MET A 171 -1.95 11.05 0.32
C MET A 171 -2.24 10.01 1.42
N GLN A 172 -2.50 8.75 1.01
CA GLN A 172 -2.67 7.64 1.94
C GLN A 172 -1.43 7.45 2.84
N ARG A 173 -0.23 7.49 2.26
CA ARG A 173 1.03 7.32 3.00
C ARG A 173 1.32 8.49 3.94
N GLU A 174 1.11 9.72 3.50
CA GLU A 174 1.28 10.92 4.32
C GLU A 174 0.32 10.90 5.53
N MET A 175 -0.93 10.48 5.32
CA MET A 175 -1.87 10.32 6.42
C MET A 175 -1.49 9.16 7.37
N GLN A 176 -0.98 8.04 6.84
CA GLN A 176 -0.45 6.95 7.67
C GLN A 176 0.74 7.42 8.53
N TRP A 177 1.64 8.20 7.95
CA TRP A 177 2.78 8.80 8.64
C TRP A 177 2.32 9.74 9.75
N PHE A 178 1.39 10.65 9.42
CA PHE A 178 0.83 11.60 10.38
C PHE A 178 0.16 10.91 11.57
N LYS A 179 -0.66 9.87 11.32
CA LYS A 179 -1.33 9.10 12.38
C LYS A 179 -0.34 8.31 13.25
N GLU A 180 0.76 7.80 12.70
CA GLU A 180 1.76 7.12 13.52
C GLU A 180 2.46 8.12 14.46
N VAL A 181 2.89 9.27 13.95
CA VAL A 181 3.50 10.30 14.79
C VAL A 181 2.49 10.80 15.83
N GLU A 182 1.22 10.97 15.47
CA GLU A 182 0.13 11.34 16.38
C GLU A 182 -0.03 10.34 17.53
N ARG A 183 0.20 9.04 17.28
CA ARG A 183 0.14 8.00 18.31
C ARG A 183 1.26 8.13 19.33
N LEU A 184 2.42 8.66 18.94
CA LEU A 184 3.58 8.79 19.84
C LEU A 184 3.56 10.07 20.67
N VAL A 185 2.94 11.13 20.15
CA VAL A 185 2.95 12.45 20.76
C VAL A 185 1.94 12.56 21.92
N VAL A 186 2.37 13.17 23.03
CA VAL A 186 1.53 13.43 24.21
C VAL A 186 0.30 14.25 23.83
N SER A 187 -0.87 13.94 24.41
CA SER A 187 -2.15 14.57 24.07
C SER A 187 -2.11 16.10 24.04
N LYS A 188 -1.41 16.75 24.99
CA LYS A 188 -1.27 18.22 25.04
C LYS A 188 -0.65 18.82 23.77
N ASN A 189 0.23 18.09 23.09
CA ASN A 189 0.94 18.57 21.92
C ASN A 189 0.10 18.44 20.63
N LYS A 190 -1.02 17.71 20.65
CA LYS A 190 -1.89 17.53 19.48
C LYS A 190 -2.64 18.80 19.08
N ASP A 191 -2.99 19.62 20.07
CA ASP A 191 -3.74 20.87 19.88
C ASP A 191 -2.89 22.13 20.07
N GLN A 192 -1.58 21.97 20.31
CA GLN A 192 -0.66 23.09 20.44
C GLN A 192 -0.54 23.86 19.14
N ARG A 193 -0.39 25.17 19.26
CA ARG A 193 -0.18 26.05 18.11
C ARG A 193 1.30 26.37 17.97
N ASN A 194 1.82 26.29 16.75
CA ASN A 194 3.16 26.78 16.42
C ASN A 194 3.22 28.32 16.43
N LYS A 195 4.38 28.91 16.10
CA LYS A 195 4.52 30.39 16.02
C LYS A 195 3.64 31.06 14.98
N GLN A 196 3.12 30.31 14.00
CA GLN A 196 2.16 30.80 13.01
C GLN A 196 0.71 30.71 13.51
N GLY A 197 0.50 30.26 14.75
CA GLY A 197 -0.82 30.09 15.33
C GLY A 197 -1.59 28.89 14.80
N LYS A 198 -0.96 27.95 14.07
CA LYS A 198 -1.62 26.78 13.48
C LYS A 198 -1.42 25.54 14.34
N THR A 199 -2.44 24.68 14.43
CA THR A 199 -2.31 23.34 15.02
C THR A 199 -1.68 22.35 14.03
N PRO A 200 -1.18 21.17 14.47
CA PRO A 200 -0.65 20.17 13.55
C PRO A 200 -1.65 19.73 12.48
N ALA A 201 -2.93 19.56 12.86
CA ALA A 201 -3.98 19.21 11.92
C ALA A 201 -4.20 20.31 10.87
N GLN A 202 -4.19 21.58 11.28
CA GLN A 202 -4.28 22.71 10.34
C GLN A 202 -3.09 22.77 9.39
N VAL A 203 -1.87 22.51 9.88
CA VAL A 203 -0.68 22.43 9.01
C VAL A 203 -0.81 21.28 8.01
N PHE A 204 -1.29 20.12 8.44
CA PHE A 204 -1.51 18.98 7.56
C PHE A 204 -2.51 19.31 6.46
N SER A 205 -3.69 19.84 6.80
CA SER A 205 -4.70 20.17 5.81
C SER A 205 -4.30 21.29 4.85
N ASP A 206 -3.61 22.33 5.36
CA ASP A 206 -3.16 23.44 4.52
C ASP A 206 -2.11 23.00 3.49
N THR A 207 -1.20 22.12 3.89
CA THR A 207 -0.07 21.72 3.05
C THR A 207 -0.44 20.59 2.08
N HIS A 208 -1.37 19.71 2.45
CA HIS A 208 -1.80 18.56 1.63
C HIS A 208 -2.99 18.85 0.71
N LYS A 209 -3.54 20.08 0.71
CA LYS A 209 -4.74 20.45 -0.04
C LYS A 209 -4.68 20.11 -1.54
N GLU A 210 -3.57 20.42 -2.21
CA GLU A 210 -3.42 20.08 -3.64
C GLU A 210 -3.28 18.57 -3.85
N LEU A 211 -2.61 17.85 -2.94
CA LEU A 211 -2.45 16.40 -3.00
C LEU A 211 -3.80 15.68 -2.83
N VAL A 212 -4.66 16.17 -1.93
CA VAL A 212 -6.04 15.68 -1.76
C VAL A 212 -6.83 15.84 -3.06
N LYS A 213 -6.73 17.02 -3.69
CA LYS A 213 -7.41 17.33 -4.95
C LYS A 213 -6.93 16.45 -6.11
N GLU A 214 -5.63 16.26 -6.25
CA GLU A 214 -5.06 15.36 -7.27
C GLU A 214 -5.45 13.89 -7.00
N GLY A 215 -5.41 13.46 -5.73
CA GLY A 215 -5.84 12.12 -5.31
C GLY A 215 -7.33 11.87 -5.58
N GLU A 216 -8.19 12.84 -5.29
CA GLU A 216 -9.62 12.81 -5.59
C GLU A 216 -9.87 12.65 -7.10
N GLN A 217 -9.21 13.48 -7.93
CA GLN A 217 -9.33 13.40 -9.39
C GLN A 217 -8.92 12.03 -9.92
N TRP A 218 -7.79 11.50 -9.44
CA TRP A 218 -7.31 10.18 -9.84
C TRP A 218 -8.29 9.06 -9.46
N MET A 219 -8.84 9.11 -8.23
CA MET A 219 -9.81 8.12 -7.77
C MET A 219 -11.10 8.17 -8.59
N LYS A 220 -11.62 9.37 -8.87
CA LYS A 220 -12.82 9.55 -9.72
C LYS A 220 -12.60 9.05 -11.14
N ALA A 221 -11.50 9.39 -11.78
CA ALA A 221 -11.18 8.93 -13.14
C ALA A 221 -11.04 7.40 -13.23
N THR A 222 -10.43 6.78 -12.20
CA THR A 222 -10.31 5.32 -12.10
C THR A 222 -11.68 4.67 -11.90
N ALA A 223 -12.49 5.20 -10.98
CA ALA A 223 -13.84 4.71 -10.70
C ALA A 223 -14.76 4.85 -11.92
N GLU A 224 -14.65 5.94 -12.69
CA GLU A 224 -15.40 6.19 -13.92
C GLU A 224 -15.11 5.12 -14.98
N SER A 225 -13.83 4.90 -15.27
CA SER A 225 -13.39 3.88 -16.24
C SER A 225 -13.89 2.49 -15.85
N CYS A 226 -13.80 2.14 -14.56
CA CYS A 226 -14.26 0.84 -14.08
C CYS A 226 -15.79 0.73 -14.03
N THR A 227 -16.51 1.82 -13.79
CA THR A 227 -17.99 1.87 -13.84
C THR A 227 -18.50 1.59 -15.24
N ILE A 228 -17.85 2.14 -16.28
CA ILE A 228 -18.18 1.87 -17.68
C ILE A 228 -18.02 0.38 -18.00
N ILE A 229 -16.92 -0.24 -17.57
CA ILE A 229 -16.69 -1.68 -17.79
C ILE A 229 -17.74 -2.51 -17.03
N ALA A 230 -18.00 -2.18 -15.76
CA ALA A 230 -18.97 -2.89 -14.93
C ALA A 230 -20.40 -2.78 -15.47
N SER A 231 -20.79 -1.63 -16.01
CA SER A 231 -22.12 -1.43 -16.59
C SER A 231 -22.28 -2.19 -17.92
N LEU A 232 -21.23 -2.23 -18.74
CA LEU A 232 -21.21 -3.03 -19.97
C LEU A 232 -21.38 -4.52 -19.66
N ILE A 233 -20.62 -5.05 -18.70
CA ILE A 233 -20.74 -6.46 -18.30
C ILE A 233 -22.13 -6.75 -17.73
N ALA A 234 -22.64 -5.90 -16.83
CA ALA A 234 -23.98 -6.06 -16.27
C ALA A 234 -25.05 -6.13 -17.37
N THR A 235 -24.94 -5.27 -18.38
CA THR A 235 -25.86 -5.22 -19.52
C THR A 235 -25.81 -6.49 -20.35
N VAL A 236 -24.61 -6.95 -20.71
CA VAL A 236 -24.42 -8.17 -21.53
C VAL A 236 -24.93 -9.41 -20.80
N VAL A 237 -24.58 -9.55 -19.52
CA VAL A 237 -24.96 -10.70 -18.69
C VAL A 237 -26.46 -10.69 -18.37
N PHE A 238 -27.06 -9.51 -18.17
CA PHE A 238 -28.51 -9.36 -18.00
C PHE A 238 -29.26 -9.75 -19.28
N ALA A 239 -28.80 -9.29 -20.44
CA ALA A 239 -29.37 -9.69 -21.73
C ALA A 239 -29.29 -11.21 -21.93
N ALA A 240 -28.15 -11.83 -21.59
CA ALA A 240 -27.96 -13.28 -21.66
C ALA A 240 -28.85 -14.05 -20.65
N ALA A 241 -29.25 -13.43 -19.54
CA ALA A 241 -30.19 -14.04 -18.59
C ALA A 241 -31.61 -14.14 -19.17
N ILE A 242 -32.02 -13.15 -19.96
CA ILE A 242 -33.34 -13.12 -20.61
C ILE A 242 -33.32 -13.98 -21.88
N GLN A 243 -32.24 -13.86 -22.66
CA GLN A 243 -32.05 -14.61 -23.91
C GLN A 243 -31.14 -15.81 -23.64
N VAL A 244 -31.70 -16.82 -22.97
CA VAL A 244 -30.96 -18.02 -22.60
C VAL A 244 -30.46 -18.77 -23.85
N PRO A 245 -29.24 -19.35 -23.81
CA PRO A 245 -28.71 -20.16 -24.89
C PRO A 245 -29.68 -21.30 -25.27
N GLY A 246 -29.96 -21.43 -26.57
CA GLY A 246 -30.92 -22.41 -27.10
C GLY A 246 -32.38 -21.98 -27.05
N GLY A 247 -32.72 -20.87 -26.38
CA GLY A 247 -34.10 -20.40 -26.25
C GLY A 247 -34.91 -21.18 -25.22
N SER A 248 -36.22 -20.93 -25.25
CA SER A 248 -37.20 -21.54 -24.34
C SER A 248 -38.20 -22.39 -25.10
N ASP A 249 -38.73 -23.43 -24.45
CA ASP A 249 -39.87 -24.21 -24.93
C ASP A 249 -41.19 -23.40 -24.85
N ASP A 250 -42.27 -23.97 -25.37
CA ASP A 250 -43.61 -23.36 -25.36
C ASP A 250 -44.15 -23.09 -23.93
N ASN A 251 -43.55 -23.71 -22.91
CA ASN A 251 -43.86 -23.51 -21.49
C ASN A 251 -42.92 -22.51 -20.80
N GLY A 252 -42.01 -21.85 -21.54
CA GLY A 252 -41.03 -20.90 -21.03
C GLY A 252 -39.82 -21.53 -20.33
N ARG A 253 -39.62 -22.85 -20.42
CA ARG A 253 -38.49 -23.56 -19.82
C ARG A 253 -37.29 -23.57 -20.78
N PRO A 254 -36.05 -23.38 -20.29
CA PRO A 254 -34.88 -23.45 -21.15
C PRO A 254 -34.71 -24.84 -21.77
N ILE A 255 -34.47 -24.89 -23.08
CA ILE A 255 -34.38 -26.17 -23.83
C ILE A 255 -33.24 -27.06 -23.29
N PHE A 256 -32.13 -26.45 -22.87
CA PHE A 256 -30.96 -27.17 -22.34
C PHE A 256 -30.98 -27.39 -20.82
N ASN A 257 -32.10 -27.23 -20.13
CA ASN A 257 -32.19 -27.27 -18.66
C ASN A 257 -31.61 -28.55 -18.00
N GLN A 258 -31.64 -29.69 -18.70
CA GLN A 258 -31.09 -30.95 -18.19
C GLN A 258 -29.56 -31.06 -18.34
N GLN A 259 -28.94 -30.25 -19.19
CA GLN A 259 -27.51 -30.31 -19.43
C GLN A 259 -26.72 -29.62 -18.31
N THR A 260 -25.64 -30.26 -17.85
CA THR A 260 -24.77 -29.71 -16.80
C THR A 260 -24.17 -28.36 -17.20
N ALA A 261 -23.84 -28.18 -18.48
CA ALA A 261 -23.31 -26.92 -18.99
C ALA A 261 -24.32 -25.76 -18.87
N PHE A 262 -25.62 -26.02 -19.00
CA PHE A 262 -26.65 -25.00 -18.79
C PHE A 262 -26.71 -24.54 -17.33
N LYS A 263 -26.61 -25.47 -16.37
CA LYS A 263 -26.54 -25.12 -14.94
C LYS A 263 -25.32 -24.27 -14.62
N ILE A 264 -24.15 -24.60 -15.19
CA ILE A 264 -22.91 -23.82 -15.04
C ILE A 264 -23.09 -22.42 -15.64
N PHE A 265 -23.69 -22.32 -16.83
CA PHE A 265 -24.04 -21.05 -17.46
C PHE A 265 -24.92 -20.20 -16.54
N SER A 266 -26.06 -20.73 -16.07
CA SER A 266 -27.00 -19.96 -15.25
C SER A 266 -26.37 -19.46 -13.94
N ILE A 267 -25.64 -20.31 -13.22
CA ILE A 267 -24.97 -19.92 -11.96
C ILE A 267 -23.90 -18.86 -12.24
N SER A 268 -23.06 -19.06 -13.25
CA SER A 268 -21.99 -18.12 -13.59
C SER A 268 -22.56 -16.78 -14.05
N ASN A 269 -23.61 -16.80 -14.88
CA ASN A 269 -24.27 -15.59 -15.35
C ASN A 269 -24.89 -14.78 -14.20
N MET A 270 -25.52 -15.45 -13.23
CA MET A 270 -26.05 -14.81 -12.03
C MET A 270 -24.93 -14.19 -11.16
N LEU A 271 -23.86 -14.93 -10.92
CA LEU A 271 -22.71 -14.45 -10.15
C LEU A 271 -21.99 -13.29 -10.84
N ALA A 272 -21.88 -13.32 -12.16
CA ALA A 272 -21.35 -12.21 -12.94
C ALA A 272 -22.20 -10.94 -12.74
N LEU A 273 -23.52 -11.05 -12.89
CA LEU A 273 -24.43 -9.92 -12.77
C LEU A 273 -24.36 -9.27 -11.39
N PHE A 274 -24.49 -10.07 -10.33
CA PHE A 274 -24.43 -9.55 -8.96
C PHE A 274 -23.07 -8.95 -8.63
N SER A 275 -21.98 -9.57 -9.07
CA SER A 275 -20.63 -9.02 -8.86
C SER A 275 -20.45 -7.69 -9.61
N SER A 276 -21.00 -7.57 -10.82
CA SER A 276 -20.97 -6.33 -11.60
C SER A 276 -21.77 -5.21 -10.93
N ILE A 277 -22.97 -5.51 -10.44
CA ILE A 277 -23.81 -4.53 -9.71
C ILE A 277 -23.12 -4.11 -8.41
N ALA A 278 -22.54 -5.06 -7.65
CA ALA A 278 -21.77 -4.75 -6.45
C ALA A 278 -20.59 -3.81 -6.76
N SER A 279 -19.88 -4.05 -7.87
CA SER A 279 -18.82 -3.17 -8.35
C SER A 279 -19.33 -1.76 -8.66
N LEU A 280 -20.48 -1.64 -9.35
CA LEU A 280 -21.10 -0.34 -9.65
C LEU A 280 -21.45 0.43 -8.38
N LEU A 281 -22.04 -0.23 -7.38
CA LEU A 281 -22.37 0.41 -6.11
C LEU A 281 -21.13 0.91 -5.36
N MET A 282 -20.03 0.14 -5.39
CA MET A 282 -18.77 0.55 -4.78
C MET A 282 -18.16 1.76 -5.48
N PHE A 283 -18.16 1.80 -6.82
CA PHE A 283 -17.67 2.96 -7.55
C PHE A 283 -18.59 4.18 -7.42
N LEU A 284 -19.91 3.99 -7.37
CA LEU A 284 -20.86 5.05 -7.04
C LEU A 284 -20.55 5.66 -5.67
N SER A 285 -20.22 4.84 -4.68
CA SER A 285 -19.82 5.30 -3.35
C SER A 285 -18.50 6.10 -3.34
N ILE A 286 -17.64 5.94 -4.34
CA ILE A 286 -16.46 6.78 -4.54
C ILE A 286 -16.88 8.17 -5.06
N PHE A 287 -17.84 8.24 -5.99
CA PHE A 287 -18.33 9.54 -6.49
C PHE A 287 -19.04 10.38 -5.42
N THR A 288 -19.74 9.73 -4.49
CA THR A 288 -20.51 10.42 -3.43
C THR A 288 -19.70 10.67 -2.15
N SER A 289 -18.40 10.33 -2.09
CA SER A 289 -17.60 10.51 -0.88
C SER A 289 -17.25 11.97 -0.63
N SER A 290 -16.99 12.31 0.64
CA SER A 290 -16.60 13.66 1.04
C SER A 290 -15.13 13.99 0.76
N TYR A 291 -14.30 12.97 0.51
CA TYR A 291 -12.85 13.08 0.30
C TYR A 291 -12.11 13.82 1.42
N ALA A 292 -12.59 13.67 2.65
CA ALA A 292 -11.84 14.10 3.82
C ALA A 292 -10.49 13.34 3.89
N GLU A 293 -9.45 14.00 4.38
CA GLU A 293 -8.09 13.47 4.42
C GLU A 293 -7.99 12.12 5.15
N GLU A 294 -8.79 11.93 6.20
CA GLU A 294 -8.84 10.66 6.94
C GLU A 294 -9.48 9.51 6.13
N GLU A 295 -10.37 9.82 5.18
CA GLU A 295 -10.99 8.80 4.32
C GLU A 295 -9.95 8.14 3.40
N PHE A 296 -8.87 8.85 3.04
CA PHE A 296 -7.77 8.33 2.22
C PHE A 296 -6.97 7.20 2.90
N LEU A 297 -7.07 7.04 4.22
CA LEU A 297 -6.39 5.95 4.92
C LEU A 297 -6.93 4.58 4.54
N PHE A 298 -8.24 4.40 4.71
CA PHE A 298 -8.89 3.10 4.61
C PHE A 298 -10.22 3.16 3.88
N ALA A 299 -11.08 4.14 4.13
CA ALA A 299 -12.43 4.14 3.59
C ALA A 299 -12.44 4.18 2.05
N LEU A 300 -11.75 5.15 1.46
CA LEU A 300 -11.63 5.35 0.02
C LEU A 300 -10.88 4.18 -0.66
N PRO A 301 -9.67 3.80 -0.22
CA PRO A 301 -8.98 2.63 -0.75
C PRO A 301 -9.80 1.34 -0.65
N ASN A 302 -10.49 1.08 0.46
CA ASN A 302 -11.27 -0.15 0.62
C ASN A 302 -12.47 -0.22 -0.34
N ARG A 303 -13.14 0.90 -0.58
CA ARG A 303 -14.22 0.99 -1.59
C ARG A 303 -13.66 0.67 -2.98
N LEU A 304 -12.51 1.24 -3.33
CA LEU A 304 -11.84 0.97 -4.61
C LEU A 304 -11.38 -0.48 -4.74
N ILE A 305 -10.76 -1.07 -3.70
CA ILE A 305 -10.36 -2.49 -3.67
C ILE A 305 -11.58 -3.39 -3.87
N THR A 306 -12.64 -3.15 -3.10
CA THR A 306 -13.84 -3.99 -3.13
C THR A 306 -14.55 -3.91 -4.47
N GLY A 307 -14.61 -2.71 -5.06
CA GLY A 307 -15.10 -2.51 -6.43
C GLY A 307 -14.28 -3.29 -7.45
N LEU A 308 -12.95 -3.15 -7.44
CA LEU A 308 -12.06 -3.86 -8.37
C LEU A 308 -12.12 -5.38 -8.21
N ILE A 309 -12.16 -5.91 -6.99
CA ILE A 309 -12.32 -7.36 -6.76
C ILE A 309 -13.64 -7.86 -7.34
N SER A 310 -14.72 -7.13 -7.11
CA SER A 310 -16.06 -7.48 -7.64
C SER A 310 -16.08 -7.40 -9.17
N LEU A 311 -15.40 -6.42 -9.77
CA LEU A 311 -15.24 -6.30 -11.22
C LEU A 311 -14.47 -7.48 -11.81
N PHE A 312 -13.33 -7.87 -11.22
CA PHE A 312 -12.56 -9.03 -11.68
C PHE A 312 -13.34 -10.33 -11.54
N ALA A 313 -14.10 -10.49 -10.45
CA ALA A 313 -15.01 -11.62 -10.28
C ALA A 313 -16.09 -11.65 -11.38
N SER A 314 -16.69 -10.49 -11.70
CA SER A 314 -17.67 -10.35 -12.78
C SER A 314 -17.11 -10.79 -14.14
N ILE A 315 -15.90 -10.36 -14.47
CA ILE A 315 -15.20 -10.75 -15.70
C ILE A 315 -14.98 -12.27 -15.75
N LEU A 316 -14.48 -12.85 -14.66
CA LEU A 316 -14.22 -14.30 -14.56
C LEU A 316 -15.49 -15.13 -14.79
N PHE A 317 -16.58 -14.76 -14.11
CA PHE A 317 -17.86 -15.46 -14.25
C PHE A 317 -18.49 -15.27 -15.63
N THR A 318 -18.31 -14.11 -16.25
CA THR A 318 -18.78 -13.86 -17.63
C THR A 318 -18.09 -14.79 -18.62
N ILE A 319 -16.79 -15.05 -18.45
CA ILE A 319 -16.03 -15.97 -19.32
C ILE A 319 -16.47 -17.41 -19.08
N ALA A 320 -16.70 -17.81 -17.83
CA ALA A 320 -17.24 -19.13 -17.51
C ALA A 320 -18.63 -19.34 -18.15
N ALA A 321 -19.50 -18.33 -18.08
CA ALA A 321 -20.81 -18.35 -18.73
C ALA A 321 -20.67 -18.46 -20.25
N PHE A 322 -19.79 -17.66 -20.86
CA PHE A 322 -19.53 -17.70 -22.30
C PHE A 322 -18.99 -19.07 -22.75
N GLY A 323 -18.02 -19.63 -22.01
CA GLY A 323 -17.48 -20.97 -22.28
C GLY A 323 -18.55 -22.06 -22.20
N ALA A 324 -19.43 -21.99 -21.20
CA ALA A 324 -20.57 -22.90 -21.08
C ALA A 324 -21.56 -22.76 -22.25
N THR A 325 -21.88 -21.53 -22.68
CA THR A 325 -22.71 -21.27 -23.85
C THR A 325 -22.11 -21.85 -25.13
N PHE A 326 -20.80 -21.67 -25.35
CA PHE A 326 -20.12 -22.26 -26.51
C PHE A 326 -20.15 -23.78 -26.51
N TYR A 327 -19.99 -24.40 -25.33
CA TYR A 327 -20.13 -25.83 -25.19
C TYR A 327 -21.54 -26.31 -25.51
N LEU A 328 -22.59 -25.61 -25.04
CA LEU A 328 -23.98 -25.94 -25.36
C LEU A 328 -24.28 -25.85 -26.86
N MET A 329 -23.73 -24.85 -27.56
CA MET A 329 -24.02 -24.63 -28.98
C MET A 329 -23.25 -25.57 -29.92
N PHE A 330 -22.02 -25.96 -29.59
CA PHE A 330 -21.12 -26.67 -30.52
C PHE A 330 -20.54 -27.99 -30.00
N GLY A 331 -20.78 -28.33 -28.72
CA GLY A 331 -20.14 -29.44 -28.02
C GLY A 331 -20.49 -30.83 -28.56
N GLU A 332 -21.69 -31.04 -29.08
CA GLU A 332 -22.14 -32.38 -29.48
C GLU A 332 -21.58 -32.83 -30.86
N ASN A 333 -21.24 -31.89 -31.76
CA ASN A 333 -20.88 -32.24 -33.14
C ASN A 333 -19.45 -31.86 -33.58
N LYS A 334 -18.78 -30.87 -32.96
CA LYS A 334 -17.44 -30.40 -33.38
C LYS A 334 -16.59 -29.85 -32.22
N GLY A 335 -16.26 -30.70 -31.24
CA GLY A 335 -15.49 -30.32 -30.04
C GLY A 335 -14.13 -29.64 -30.32
N TRP A 336 -13.51 -29.86 -31.48
CA TRP A 336 -12.24 -29.21 -31.85
C TRP A 336 -12.36 -27.69 -32.09
N ILE A 337 -13.58 -27.18 -32.39
CA ILE A 337 -13.85 -25.74 -32.59
C ILE A 337 -13.88 -24.97 -31.25
N ILE A 338 -14.14 -25.67 -30.14
CA ILE A 338 -14.22 -25.04 -28.80
C ILE A 338 -12.85 -24.54 -28.35
N ILE A 339 -11.79 -25.28 -28.67
CA ILE A 339 -10.42 -24.97 -28.25
C ILE A 339 -9.95 -23.59 -28.75
N PRO A 340 -9.97 -23.27 -30.06
CA PRO A 340 -9.53 -21.95 -30.53
C PRO A 340 -10.41 -20.81 -30.03
N VAL A 341 -11.74 -21.02 -29.87
CA VAL A 341 -12.64 -19.97 -29.37
C VAL A 341 -12.36 -19.65 -27.90
N VAL A 342 -12.19 -20.68 -27.07
CA VAL A 342 -11.84 -20.50 -25.65
C VAL A 342 -10.46 -19.85 -25.53
N VAL A 343 -9.48 -20.29 -26.31
CA VAL A 343 -8.13 -19.69 -26.31
C VAL A 343 -8.19 -18.21 -26.72
N LEU A 344 -8.91 -17.88 -27.78
CA LEU A 344 -9.03 -16.50 -28.27
C LEU A 344 -9.82 -15.61 -27.29
N GLY A 345 -10.84 -16.13 -26.62
CA GLY A 345 -11.62 -15.41 -25.61
C GLY A 345 -10.88 -15.23 -24.29
N CYS A 346 -10.04 -16.19 -23.89
CA CYS A 346 -9.25 -16.11 -22.66
C CYS A 346 -8.03 -15.19 -22.81
N LEU A 347 -7.46 -15.04 -24.01
CA LEU A 347 -6.25 -14.24 -24.25
C LEU A 347 -6.36 -12.77 -23.78
N PRO A 348 -7.38 -11.97 -24.20
CA PRO A 348 -7.54 -10.59 -23.75
C PRO A 348 -7.75 -10.48 -22.24
N VAL A 349 -8.40 -11.47 -21.64
CA VAL A 349 -8.70 -11.50 -20.21
C VAL A 349 -7.43 -11.80 -19.41
N ILE A 350 -6.65 -12.79 -19.83
CA ILE A 350 -5.38 -13.11 -19.18
C ILE A 350 -4.45 -11.89 -19.26
N MET A 351 -4.43 -11.19 -20.39
CA MET A 351 -3.71 -9.92 -20.50
C MET A 351 -4.20 -8.87 -19.51
N LEU A 352 -5.52 -8.69 -19.36
CA LEU A 352 -6.09 -7.77 -18.37
C LEU A 352 -5.73 -8.16 -16.94
N VAL A 353 -5.83 -9.44 -16.57
CA VAL A 353 -5.51 -9.92 -15.22
C VAL A 353 -4.01 -9.77 -14.93
N VAL A 354 -3.14 -10.16 -15.87
CA VAL A 354 -1.69 -10.05 -15.70
C VAL A 354 -1.24 -8.60 -15.61
N TRP A 355 -1.82 -7.69 -16.40
CA TRP A 355 -1.43 -6.29 -16.40
C TRP A 355 -2.03 -5.50 -15.22
N GLN A 356 -3.26 -5.82 -14.79
CA GLN A 356 -3.94 -5.08 -13.72
C GLN A 356 -3.68 -5.66 -12.32
N SER A 357 -3.24 -6.91 -12.21
CA SER A 357 -2.94 -7.52 -10.90
C SER A 357 -1.82 -6.81 -10.13
N PRO A 358 -0.71 -6.31 -10.72
CA PRO A 358 0.31 -5.57 -9.98
C PRO A 358 -0.25 -4.29 -9.36
N PHE A 359 -1.19 -3.64 -10.04
CA PHE A 359 -1.87 -2.46 -9.53
C PHE A 359 -2.75 -2.79 -8.31
N LEU A 360 -3.58 -3.83 -8.40
CA LEU A 360 -4.39 -4.28 -7.26
C LEU A 360 -3.52 -4.74 -6.08
N VAL A 361 -2.43 -5.48 -6.34
CA VAL A 361 -1.45 -5.89 -5.33
C VAL A 361 -0.83 -4.66 -4.66
N LYS A 362 -0.40 -3.65 -5.43
CA LYS A 362 0.16 -2.40 -4.90
C LYS A 362 -0.85 -1.70 -3.99
N LEU A 363 -2.12 -1.66 -4.39
CA LEU A 363 -3.18 -0.98 -3.65
C LEU A 363 -3.57 -1.70 -2.35
N ILE A 364 -3.63 -3.03 -2.38
CA ILE A 364 -3.82 -3.87 -1.19
C ILE A 364 -2.61 -3.74 -0.26
N LYS A 365 -1.38 -3.76 -0.78
CA LYS A 365 -0.16 -3.64 0.02
C LYS A 365 -0.01 -2.25 0.63
N SER A 366 -0.43 -1.19 -0.05
CA SER A 366 -0.44 0.17 0.50
C SER A 366 -1.42 0.31 1.65
N THR A 367 -2.60 -0.30 1.52
CA THR A 367 -3.69 -0.18 2.50
C THR A 367 -3.54 -1.14 3.68
N TYR A 368 -3.23 -2.41 3.40
CA TYR A 368 -3.21 -3.51 4.38
C TYR A 368 -1.84 -4.16 4.55
N GLY A 369 -0.80 -3.63 3.90
CA GLY A 369 0.55 -4.13 4.06
C GLY A 369 1.01 -4.07 5.51
N ARG A 370 2.21 -4.61 5.75
CA ARG A 370 2.88 -4.41 7.03
C ARG A 370 2.87 -2.91 7.31
N SER A 371 2.40 -2.50 8.49
CA SER A 371 2.55 -1.11 8.95
C SER A 371 3.97 -0.70 8.60
N ILE A 372 4.12 0.49 8.02
CA ILE A 372 5.41 1.15 7.74
C ILE A 372 6.37 1.01 8.94
N PHE A 373 5.80 0.86 10.12
CA PHE A 373 6.50 0.77 11.38
C PHE A 373 6.53 -0.67 11.90
N VAL A 374 7.68 -1.33 11.70
CA VAL A 374 7.97 -2.67 12.23
C VAL A 374 9.09 -2.54 13.25
N LYS A 375 8.90 -3.14 14.43
CA LYS A 375 9.99 -3.35 15.40
C LYS A 375 11.00 -4.31 14.77
N ARG A 376 12.15 -3.79 14.36
CA ARG A 376 13.24 -4.58 13.80
C ARG A 376 14.57 -4.04 14.32
N SER A 377 14.91 -4.45 15.54
CA SER A 377 16.28 -4.72 15.91
C SER A 377 16.28 -5.92 16.86
N ASP A 378 17.11 -6.92 16.56
CA ASP A 378 17.39 -8.05 17.45
C ASP A 378 18.49 -7.68 18.46
N ARG A 379 19.08 -6.48 18.36
CA ARG A 379 20.02 -5.92 19.35
C ARG A 379 19.27 -4.96 20.26
N MET A 380 19.24 -5.27 21.56
CA MET A 380 18.92 -4.26 22.56
C MET A 380 20.08 -3.27 22.59
N LEU A 381 19.82 -2.06 22.09
CA LEU A 381 20.66 -0.90 22.34
C LEU A 381 20.37 -0.52 23.80
N LEU A 382 21.31 -0.86 24.68
CA LEU A 382 21.27 -0.62 26.13
C LEU A 382 21.70 0.80 26.45
#